data_AF-A0A8J4S8G1-F1
#
_entry.id   AF-A0A8J4S8G1-F1
#
_cell.length_a   1.000
_cell.length_b   1.000
_cell.length_c   1.000
_cell.angle_alpha   90.00
_cell.angle_beta   90.00
_cell.angle_gamma   90.00
#
_symmetry.space_group_name_H-M   'P 1'
#
loop_
_entity.id
_entity.type
_entity.pdbx_description
1 polymer ?
#
loop_
_entity_poly.entity_id
_entity_poly.type
_entity_poly.pdbx_seq_one_letter_code
_entity_poly.pdbx_strand_id
1 'polypeptide(L)'
;MLALRVCSQIEVQNEEDPEKVIVLSRIGRIHMQIGNLVAAEKLFDAARFYTNQFKASGGDVDAKSKVVGELEARLLLNDGLLLFAQNKLQEALSAFDSILYLQHTQAATAENADAELFLEEDLVCSAVNNYAICALYSCDVKAAVAALERMIRSNPQRFLNGVVVFNLSSLYDLLFDNATSKNRKEMMKTIAHLYDLEHIDAAAYRI
;
A
#
# COMPACT_ATOMS: atom_id res chain seq x y z
N MET A 1 -2.88 24.26 0.55
CA MET A 1 -4.07 25.02 1.01
C MET A 1 -5.36 24.71 0.23
N LEU A 2 -5.32 24.51 -1.10
CA LEU A 2 -6.53 24.16 -1.87
C LEU A 2 -7.12 22.80 -1.46
N ALA A 3 -6.29 21.76 -1.30
CA ALA A 3 -6.74 20.42 -0.92
C ALA A 3 -7.53 20.39 0.40
N LEU A 4 -7.03 21.06 1.46
CA LEU A 4 -7.75 21.15 2.75
C LEU A 4 -9.08 21.90 2.62
N ARG A 5 -9.14 22.95 1.80
CA ARG A 5 -10.37 23.70 1.57
C ARG A 5 -11.42 22.84 0.87
N VAL A 6 -10.99 22.03 -0.12
CA VAL A 6 -11.86 21.05 -0.76
C VAL A 6 -12.28 19.97 0.23
N CYS A 7 -11.37 19.42 1.04
CA CYS A 7 -11.72 18.42 2.06
C CYS A 7 -12.70 18.95 3.12
N SER A 8 -12.59 20.22 3.53
CA SER A 8 -13.53 20.85 4.48
C SER A 8 -14.94 21.06 3.91
N GLN A 9 -15.09 20.95 2.60
CA GLN A 9 -16.37 21.06 1.88
C GLN A 9 -16.99 19.68 1.59
N ILE A 10 -16.28 18.58 1.85
CA ILE A 10 -16.84 17.24 1.65
C ILE A 10 -17.77 16.94 2.83
N GLU A 11 -19.08 16.97 2.57
CA GLU A 11 -20.11 16.62 3.54
C GLU A 11 -20.19 15.10 3.73
N VAL A 12 -19.37 14.56 4.64
CA VAL A 12 -19.36 13.12 5.00
C VAL A 12 -20.70 12.66 5.62
N GLN A 13 -21.59 13.57 5.98
CA GLN A 13 -22.80 13.27 6.75
C GLN A 13 -23.87 12.51 5.96
N ASN A 14 -23.90 12.63 4.63
CA ASN A 14 -24.96 12.05 3.78
C ASN A 14 -24.57 10.72 3.11
N GLU A 15 -23.32 10.28 3.26
CA GLU A 15 -22.78 9.09 2.60
C GLU A 15 -23.07 7.79 3.37
N GLU A 16 -23.01 6.63 2.70
CA GLU A 16 -23.07 5.34 3.37
C GLU A 16 -21.82 5.06 4.20
N ASP A 17 -21.91 4.22 5.23
CA ASP A 17 -20.79 3.98 6.15
C ASP A 17 -19.48 3.54 5.46
N PRO A 18 -19.48 2.65 4.44
CA PRO A 18 -18.24 2.31 3.71
C PRO A 18 -17.61 3.51 3.00
N GLU A 19 -18.42 4.38 2.39
CA GLU A 19 -17.97 5.58 1.68
C GLU A 19 -17.39 6.59 2.67
N LYS A 20 -18.01 6.76 3.85
CA LYS A 20 -17.45 7.57 4.94
C LYS A 20 -16.06 7.10 5.34
N VAL A 21 -15.84 5.79 5.48
CA VAL A 21 -14.52 5.23 5.81
C VAL A 21 -13.49 5.56 4.74
N ILE A 22 -13.84 5.46 3.46
CA ILE A 22 -12.95 5.78 2.34
C ILE A 22 -12.57 7.26 2.36
N VAL A 23 -13.55 8.15 2.50
CA VAL A 23 -13.34 9.61 2.50
C VAL A 23 -12.50 10.03 3.71
N LEU A 24 -12.85 9.58 4.92
CA LEU A 24 -12.10 9.89 6.15
C LEU A 24 -10.66 9.40 6.06
N SER A 25 -10.42 8.20 5.52
CA SER A 25 -9.08 7.67 5.27
C SER A 25 -8.28 8.56 4.32
N ARG A 26 -8.89 9.01 3.22
CA ARG A 26 -8.23 9.88 2.24
C ARG A 26 -7.90 11.25 2.83
N ILE A 27 -8.84 11.88 3.54
CA ILE A 27 -8.63 13.17 4.21
C ILE A 27 -7.55 13.03 5.30
N GLY A 28 -7.58 11.94 6.07
CA GLY A 28 -6.56 11.65 7.09
C GLY A 28 -5.15 11.55 6.51
N ARG A 29 -4.98 10.87 5.36
CA ARG A 29 -3.69 10.82 4.64
C ARG A 29 -3.24 12.18 4.12
N ILE A 30 -4.15 13.06 3.72
CA ILE A 30 -3.81 14.45 3.36
C ILE A 30 -3.29 15.21 4.59
N HIS A 31 -3.95 15.06 5.75
CA HIS A 31 -3.48 15.64 7.01
C HIS A 31 -2.09 15.12 7.40
N MET A 32 -1.80 13.85 7.17
CA MET A 32 -0.46 13.31 7.38
C MET A 32 0.58 13.96 6.47
N GLN A 33 0.29 14.11 5.18
CA GLN A 33 1.23 14.70 4.21
C GLN A 33 1.62 16.15 4.56
N ILE A 34 0.74 16.89 5.24
CA ILE A 34 1.03 18.25 5.72
C ILE A 34 1.60 18.28 7.14
N GLY A 35 1.90 17.13 7.74
CA GLY A 35 2.47 17.00 9.08
C GLY A 35 1.48 17.14 10.24
N ASN A 36 0.17 17.22 9.97
CA ASN A 36 -0.85 17.32 11.02
C ASN A 36 -1.30 15.91 11.48
N LEU A 37 -0.43 15.25 12.24
CA LEU A 37 -0.66 13.88 12.71
C LEU A 37 -1.86 13.77 13.65
N VAL A 38 -2.10 14.78 14.49
CA VAL A 38 -3.23 14.80 15.45
C VAL A 38 -4.57 14.80 14.73
N ALA A 39 -4.71 15.57 13.64
CA ALA A 39 -5.93 15.57 12.85
C ALA A 39 -6.09 14.27 12.06
N ALA A 40 -4.99 13.72 11.52
CA ALA A 40 -5.01 12.44 10.81
C ALA A 40 -5.49 11.30 11.71
N GLU A 41 -4.96 11.19 12.93
CA GLU A 41 -5.34 10.18 13.91
C GLU A 41 -6.83 10.24 14.24
N LYS A 42 -7.38 11.44 14.51
CA LYS A 42 -8.82 11.62 14.74
C LYS A 42 -9.69 11.16 13.58
N LEU A 43 -9.25 11.42 12.34
CA LEU A 43 -9.97 11.00 11.13
C LEU A 43 -9.91 9.47 10.96
N PHE A 44 -8.78 8.85 11.28
CA PHE A 44 -8.64 7.39 11.25
C PHE A 44 -9.45 6.71 12.36
N ASP A 45 -9.58 7.32 13.54
CA ASP A 45 -10.45 6.81 14.60
C ASP A 45 -11.93 6.92 14.22
N ALA A 46 -12.33 8.01 13.56
CA ALA A 46 -13.67 8.12 12.99
C ALA A 46 -13.92 7.04 11.91
N ALA A 47 -12.94 6.78 11.04
CA ALA A 47 -13.03 5.70 10.06
C ALA A 47 -13.19 4.32 10.75
N ARG A 48 -12.42 4.05 11.82
CA ARG A 48 -12.58 2.85 12.66
C ARG A 48 -13.99 2.71 13.23
N PHE A 49 -14.55 3.81 13.73
CA PHE A 49 -15.91 3.84 14.26
C PHE A 49 -16.94 3.39 13.21
N TYR A 50 -16.90 3.97 12.00
CA TYR A 50 -17.83 3.62 10.93
C TYR A 50 -17.62 2.20 10.42
N THR A 51 -16.38 1.69 10.36
CA THR A 51 -16.14 0.27 10.03
C THR A 51 -16.79 -0.66 11.07
N ASN A 52 -16.69 -0.35 12.36
CA ASN A 52 -17.31 -1.15 13.42
C ASN A 52 -18.84 -1.05 13.40
N GLN A 53 -19.39 0.12 13.10
CA GLN A 53 -20.83 0.30 12.89
C GLN A 53 -21.33 -0.53 11.70
N PHE A 54 -20.63 -0.47 10.57
CA PHE A 54 -20.95 -1.28 9.40
C PHE A 54 -20.84 -2.77 9.71
N LYS A 55 -19.81 -3.23 10.45
CA LYS A 55 -19.71 -4.63 10.91
C LYS A 55 -20.90 -5.07 11.76
N ALA A 56 -21.41 -4.19 12.63
CA ALA A 56 -22.52 -4.49 13.52
C ALA A 56 -23.90 -4.45 12.85
N SER A 57 -24.04 -3.88 11.65
CA SER A 57 -25.32 -3.82 10.92
C SER A 57 -25.82 -5.21 10.49
N GLY A 58 -27.13 -5.39 10.25
CA GLY A 58 -27.65 -6.60 9.62
C GLY A 58 -27.40 -6.60 8.11
N GLY A 59 -27.22 -7.76 7.47
CA GLY A 59 -27.06 -7.86 6.01
C GLY A 59 -26.64 -9.23 5.52
N ASP A 60 -26.52 -9.39 4.20
CA ASP A 60 -25.95 -10.59 3.57
C ASP A 60 -24.50 -10.80 4.04
N VAL A 61 -24.18 -11.99 4.54
CA VAL A 61 -22.94 -12.28 5.25
C VAL A 61 -21.74 -12.31 4.30
N ASP A 62 -21.88 -12.84 3.08
CA ASP A 62 -20.76 -13.02 2.15
C ASP A 62 -20.32 -11.69 1.53
N ALA A 63 -21.25 -10.94 0.92
CA ALA A 63 -20.94 -9.64 0.33
C ALA A 63 -20.40 -8.66 1.38
N LYS A 64 -20.98 -8.68 2.59
CA LYS A 64 -20.55 -7.84 3.70
C LYS A 64 -19.14 -8.19 4.17
N SER A 65 -18.79 -9.48 4.25
CA SER A 65 -17.46 -9.92 4.67
C SER A 65 -16.35 -9.34 3.78
N LYS A 66 -16.57 -9.33 2.46
CA LYS A 66 -15.63 -8.75 1.48
C LYS A 66 -15.44 -7.25 1.69
N VAL A 67 -16.54 -6.50 1.80
CA VAL A 67 -16.49 -5.04 2.06
C VAL A 67 -15.78 -4.77 3.39
N VAL A 68 -16.13 -5.50 4.45
CA VAL A 68 -15.48 -5.36 5.75
C VAL A 68 -13.97 -5.61 5.66
N GLY A 69 -13.54 -6.67 4.97
CA GLY A 69 -12.12 -6.96 4.78
C GLY A 69 -11.37 -5.85 4.04
N GLU A 70 -12.00 -5.24 3.03
CA GLU A 70 -11.43 -4.08 2.33
C GLU A 70 -11.30 -2.86 3.25
N LEU A 71 -12.34 -2.57 4.05
CA LEU A 71 -12.32 -1.48 5.02
C LEU A 71 -11.24 -1.71 6.08
N GLU A 72 -11.08 -2.93 6.58
CA GLU A 72 -10.04 -3.30 7.55
C GLU A 72 -8.63 -3.13 6.98
N ALA A 73 -8.38 -3.60 5.76
CA ALA A 73 -7.09 -3.40 5.11
C ALA A 73 -6.77 -1.92 4.89
N ARG A 74 -7.78 -1.09 4.62
CA ARG A 74 -7.62 0.36 4.50
C ARG A 74 -7.29 1.01 5.84
N LEU A 75 -7.88 0.53 6.94
CA LEU A 75 -7.51 0.97 8.29
C LEU A 75 -6.08 0.54 8.66
N LEU A 76 -5.69 -0.69 8.35
CA LEU A 76 -4.31 -1.17 8.55
C LEU A 76 -3.30 -0.31 7.79
N LEU A 77 -3.63 0.10 6.55
CA LEU A 77 -2.76 0.97 5.78
C LEU A 77 -2.60 2.33 6.47
N ASN A 78 -3.71 2.92 6.94
CA ASN A 78 -3.67 4.19 7.66
C ASN A 78 -2.84 4.09 8.95
N ASP A 79 -3.00 3.00 9.70
CA ASP A 79 -2.23 2.74 10.92
C ASP A 79 -0.75 2.58 10.62
N GLY A 80 -0.39 1.76 9.62
CA GLY A 80 1.00 1.58 9.22
C GLY A 80 1.66 2.90 8.83
N LEU A 81 0.94 3.76 8.08
CA LEU A 81 1.42 5.10 7.74
C LEU A 81 1.61 5.95 8.99
N LEU A 82 0.61 6.02 9.88
CA LEU A 82 0.67 6.86 11.09
C LEU A 82 1.80 6.42 12.02
N LEU A 83 1.95 5.11 12.24
CA LEU A 83 3.01 4.51 13.03
C LEU A 83 4.39 4.81 12.43
N PHE A 84 4.52 4.72 11.11
CA PHE A 84 5.75 5.13 10.41
C PHE A 84 6.07 6.61 10.67
N ALA A 85 5.09 7.50 10.54
CA ALA A 85 5.27 8.93 10.82
C ALA A 85 5.62 9.22 12.29
N GLN A 86 5.22 8.34 13.21
CA GLN A 86 5.58 8.38 14.64
C GLN A 86 6.91 7.68 14.96
N ASN A 87 7.67 7.23 13.95
CA ASN A 87 8.91 6.48 14.09
C ASN A 87 8.77 5.12 14.81
N LYS A 88 7.57 4.54 14.79
CA LYS A 88 7.27 3.21 15.35
C LYS A 88 7.37 2.15 14.26
N LEU A 89 8.59 1.95 13.77
CA LEU A 89 8.85 1.19 12.55
C LEU A 89 8.42 -0.28 12.63
N GLN A 90 8.58 -0.93 13.77
CA GLN A 90 8.20 -2.34 13.95
C GLN A 90 6.68 -2.55 13.93
N GLU A 91 5.94 -1.65 14.57
CA GLU A 91 4.48 -1.65 14.56
C GLU A 91 3.95 -1.35 13.14
N ALA A 92 4.59 -0.40 12.44
CA ALA A 92 4.28 -0.09 11.05
C ALA A 92 4.51 -1.30 10.13
N LEU A 93 5.64 -1.99 10.29
CA LEU A 93 5.94 -3.23 9.56
C LEU A 93 4.83 -4.27 9.77
N SER A 94 4.44 -4.51 11.03
CA SER A 94 3.38 -5.47 11.34
C SER A 94 2.05 -5.10 10.68
N ALA A 95 1.70 -3.81 10.62
CA ALA A 95 0.48 -3.34 9.99
C ALA A 95 0.50 -3.60 8.46
N PHE A 96 1.60 -3.26 7.79
CA PHE A 96 1.73 -3.52 6.35
C PHE A 96 1.79 -5.02 6.03
N ASP A 97 2.52 -5.81 6.83
CA ASP A 97 2.60 -7.26 6.66
C ASP A 97 1.24 -7.94 6.81
N SER A 98 0.39 -7.45 7.72
CA SER A 98 -0.98 -7.93 7.88
C SER A 98 -1.81 -7.76 6.61
N ILE A 99 -1.62 -6.66 5.86
CA ILE A 99 -2.30 -6.44 4.57
C ILE A 99 -1.82 -7.46 3.53
N LEU A 100 -0.50 -7.73 3.50
CA LEU A 100 0.07 -8.73 2.59
C LEU A 100 -0.43 -10.14 2.91
N TYR A 101 -0.57 -10.45 4.20
CA TYR A 101 -1.14 -11.72 4.63
C TYR A 101 -2.61 -11.88 4.21
N LEU A 102 -3.43 -10.83 4.35
CA LEU A 102 -4.81 -10.81 3.87
C LEU A 102 -4.89 -11.07 2.35
N GLN A 103 -4.06 -10.38 1.57
CA GLN A 103 -3.96 -10.58 0.13
C GLN A 103 -3.57 -12.02 -0.24
N HIS A 104 -2.53 -12.57 0.39
CA HIS A 104 -2.07 -13.93 0.11
C HIS A 104 -3.12 -14.99 0.47
N THR A 105 -3.80 -14.80 1.60
CA THR A 105 -4.86 -15.71 2.04
C THR A 105 -6.02 -15.68 1.06
N GLN A 106 -6.39 -14.50 0.57
CA GLN A 106 -7.43 -14.37 -0.45
C GLN A 106 -7.05 -15.05 -1.76
N ALA A 107 -5.84 -14.79 -2.28
CA ALA A 107 -5.36 -15.37 -3.52
C ALA A 107 -5.28 -16.91 -3.46
N ALA A 108 -5.03 -17.49 -2.28
CA ALA A 108 -5.03 -18.94 -2.08
C ALA A 108 -6.45 -19.56 -2.10
N THR A 109 -7.47 -18.79 -1.70
CA THR A 109 -8.88 -19.21 -1.71
C THR A 109 -9.59 -18.96 -3.05
N ALA A 110 -8.98 -18.20 -3.95
CA ALA A 110 -9.48 -17.96 -5.29
C ALA A 110 -9.35 -19.24 -6.14
N GLU A 111 -10.47 -19.96 -6.34
CA GLU A 111 -10.48 -21.22 -7.11
C GLU A 111 -10.19 -21.03 -8.62
N ASN A 112 -10.23 -19.80 -9.13
CA ASN A 112 -9.91 -19.46 -10.51
C ASN A 112 -9.01 -18.21 -10.56
N ALA A 113 -8.11 -18.15 -11.56
CA ALA A 113 -7.20 -17.02 -11.76
C ALA A 113 -7.91 -15.68 -12.02
N ASP A 114 -9.18 -15.72 -12.45
CA ASP A 114 -10.03 -14.55 -12.71
C ASP A 114 -10.93 -14.17 -11.51
N ALA A 115 -10.74 -14.77 -10.34
CA ALA A 115 -11.53 -14.44 -9.16
C ALA A 115 -11.24 -12.99 -8.71
N GLU A 116 -12.29 -12.19 -8.63
CA GLU A 116 -12.19 -10.79 -8.21
C GLU A 116 -11.71 -10.70 -6.76
N LEU A 117 -10.50 -10.16 -6.57
CA LEU A 117 -9.95 -9.89 -5.25
C LEU A 117 -10.69 -8.70 -4.62
N PHE A 118 -10.92 -8.72 -3.31
CA PHE A 118 -11.67 -7.65 -2.64
C PHE A 118 -10.73 -6.51 -2.25
N LEU A 119 -9.43 -6.78 -2.14
CA LEU A 119 -8.43 -5.75 -1.94
C LEU A 119 -8.10 -5.06 -3.26
N GLU A 120 -8.32 -3.75 -3.30
CA GLU A 120 -7.85 -2.89 -4.36
C GLU A 120 -6.33 -3.08 -4.55
N GLU A 121 -5.89 -3.34 -5.78
CA GLU A 121 -4.47 -3.51 -6.09
C GLU A 121 -3.63 -2.31 -5.65
N ASP A 122 -4.17 -1.08 -5.74
CA ASP A 122 -3.49 0.15 -5.33
C ASP A 122 -3.23 0.21 -3.81
N LEU A 123 -4.12 -0.39 -3.02
CA LEU A 123 -3.94 -0.51 -1.57
C LEU A 123 -2.78 -1.46 -1.27
N VAL A 124 -2.74 -2.61 -1.96
CA VAL A 124 -1.67 -3.60 -1.81
C VAL A 124 -0.33 -3.03 -2.28
N CYS A 125 -0.28 -2.33 -3.42
CA CYS A 125 0.91 -1.60 -3.90
C CYS A 125 1.48 -0.71 -2.80
N SER A 126 0.60 0.11 -2.22
CA SER A 126 0.97 1.08 -1.20
C SER A 126 1.51 0.36 0.05
N ALA A 127 0.87 -0.73 0.47
CA ALA A 127 1.34 -1.52 1.60
C ALA A 127 2.73 -2.13 1.37
N VAL A 128 2.99 -2.75 0.21
CA VAL A 128 4.31 -3.33 -0.10
C VAL A 128 5.39 -2.26 -0.15
N ASN A 129 5.14 -1.14 -0.84
CA ASN A 129 6.14 -0.09 -0.95
C ASN A 129 6.48 0.50 0.42
N ASN A 130 5.47 0.77 1.26
CA ASN A 130 5.69 1.27 2.61
C ASN A 130 6.35 0.22 3.51
N TYR A 131 6.01 -1.06 3.38
CA TYR A 131 6.72 -2.16 4.05
C TYR A 131 8.21 -2.15 3.70
N ALA A 132 8.55 -2.06 2.41
CA ALA A 132 9.94 -2.07 1.95
C ALA A 132 10.73 -0.86 2.49
N ILE A 133 10.09 0.32 2.55
CA ILE A 133 10.66 1.52 3.17
C ILE A 133 10.89 1.29 4.66
N CYS A 134 9.90 0.79 5.41
CA CYS A 134 10.05 0.50 6.84
C CYS A 134 11.14 -0.55 7.12
N ALA A 135 11.23 -1.59 6.29
CA ALA A 135 12.23 -2.65 6.41
C ALA A 135 13.63 -2.07 6.17
N LEU A 136 13.78 -1.19 5.17
CA LEU A 136 15.02 -0.45 4.94
C LEU A 136 15.42 0.41 6.16
N TYR A 137 14.49 1.19 6.72
CA TYR A 137 14.76 1.98 7.94
C TYR A 137 15.07 1.12 9.17
N SER A 138 14.60 -0.13 9.18
CA SER A 138 14.92 -1.12 10.21
C SER A 138 16.19 -1.93 9.90
N CYS A 139 16.98 -1.52 8.90
CA CYS A 139 18.20 -2.18 8.44
C CYS A 139 18.00 -3.61 7.89
N ASP A 140 16.77 -4.01 7.57
CA ASP A 140 16.48 -5.28 6.90
C ASP A 140 16.33 -5.08 5.38
N VAL A 141 17.45 -4.78 4.74
CA VAL A 141 17.55 -4.54 3.29
C VAL A 141 17.12 -5.78 2.49
N LYS A 142 17.34 -6.99 3.03
CA LYS A 142 16.98 -8.25 2.36
C LYS A 142 15.47 -8.44 2.31
N ALA A 143 14.77 -8.20 3.42
CA ALA A 143 13.31 -8.24 3.44
C ALA A 143 12.71 -7.17 2.51
N ALA A 144 13.27 -5.97 2.50
CA ALA A 144 12.84 -4.89 1.60
C ALA A 144 12.90 -5.30 0.12
N VAL A 145 14.05 -5.84 -0.33
CA VAL A 145 14.23 -6.34 -1.70
C VAL A 145 13.25 -7.46 -2.01
N ALA A 146 13.14 -8.46 -1.13
CA ALA A 146 12.29 -9.62 -1.36
C ALA A 146 10.80 -9.25 -1.47
N ALA A 147 10.33 -8.26 -0.70
CA ALA A 147 8.96 -7.76 -0.77
C ALA A 147 8.66 -7.09 -2.12
N LEU A 148 9.52 -6.17 -2.58
CA LEU A 148 9.35 -5.48 -3.86
C LEU A 148 9.44 -6.44 -5.05
N GLU A 149 10.40 -7.38 -5.05
CA GLU A 149 10.54 -8.38 -6.12
C GLU A 149 9.32 -9.30 -6.21
N ARG A 150 8.73 -9.69 -5.07
CA ARG A 150 7.52 -10.52 -5.04
C ARG A 150 6.33 -9.78 -5.63
N MET A 151 6.17 -8.51 -5.28
CA MET A 151 5.12 -7.66 -5.84
C MET A 151 5.27 -7.54 -7.35
N ILE A 152 6.45 -7.19 -7.87
CA ILE A 152 6.69 -7.17 -9.33
C ILE A 152 6.34 -8.51 -9.97
N ARG A 153 6.76 -9.64 -9.36
CA ARG A 153 6.49 -10.97 -9.91
C ARG A 153 5.00 -11.29 -10.01
N SER A 154 4.16 -10.75 -9.13
CA SER A 154 2.71 -11.00 -9.17
C SER A 154 2.00 -10.33 -10.37
N ASN A 155 2.39 -9.10 -10.73
CA ASN A 155 1.88 -8.41 -11.92
C ASN A 155 2.88 -7.33 -12.37
N PRO A 156 3.83 -7.67 -13.25
CA PRO A 156 4.86 -6.72 -13.68
C PRO A 156 4.29 -5.46 -14.32
N GLN A 157 3.23 -5.58 -15.11
CA GLN A 157 2.63 -4.45 -15.84
C GLN A 157 2.05 -3.38 -14.90
N ARG A 158 1.53 -3.79 -13.74
CA ARG A 158 0.98 -2.86 -12.73
C ARG A 158 2.03 -2.36 -11.76
N PHE A 159 2.89 -3.25 -11.28
CA PHE A 159 3.73 -2.99 -10.11
C PHE A 159 5.14 -2.52 -10.45
N LEU A 160 5.63 -2.77 -11.66
CA LEU A 160 6.90 -2.24 -12.12
C LEU A 160 6.69 -0.80 -12.60
N ASN A 161 6.93 0.16 -11.71
CA ASN A 161 6.90 1.59 -12.03
C ASN A 161 8.20 2.29 -11.61
N GLY A 162 8.38 3.55 -12.03
CA GLY A 162 9.62 4.29 -11.79
C GLY A 162 10.01 4.41 -10.31
N VAL A 163 9.05 4.53 -9.39
CA VAL A 163 9.35 4.61 -7.94
C VAL A 163 9.89 3.27 -7.43
N VAL A 164 9.23 2.17 -7.80
CA VAL A 164 9.66 0.82 -7.39
C VAL A 164 11.01 0.46 -8.00
N VAL A 165 11.24 0.79 -9.28
CA VAL A 165 12.53 0.58 -9.96
C VAL A 165 13.63 1.38 -9.26
N PHE A 166 13.41 2.66 -8.98
CA PHE A 166 14.38 3.50 -8.27
C PHE A 166 14.73 2.96 -6.88
N ASN A 167 13.72 2.52 -6.14
CA ASN A 167 13.90 1.91 -4.81
C ASN A 167 14.72 0.62 -4.91
N LEU A 168 14.36 -0.31 -5.81
CA LEU A 168 15.11 -1.56 -6.01
C LEU A 168 16.54 -1.33 -6.50
N SER A 169 16.76 -0.42 -7.44
CA SER A 169 18.09 -0.07 -7.91
C SER A 169 18.98 0.43 -6.77
N SER A 170 18.43 1.25 -5.88
CA SER A 170 19.14 1.76 -4.71
C SER A 170 19.43 0.64 -3.68
N LEU A 171 18.47 -0.27 -3.47
CA LEU A 171 18.65 -1.43 -2.58
C LEU A 171 19.66 -2.43 -3.14
N TYR A 172 19.70 -2.64 -4.46
CA TYR A 172 20.68 -3.51 -5.10
C TYR A 172 22.10 -2.98 -4.98
N ASP A 173 22.31 -1.68 -5.14
CA ASP A 173 23.62 -1.04 -4.91
C ASP A 173 24.06 -1.14 -3.45
N LEU A 174 23.13 -1.18 -2.52
CA LEU A 174 23.42 -1.32 -1.09
C LEU A 174 23.75 -2.77 -0.70
N LEU A 175 23.05 -3.74 -1.30
CA LEU A 175 23.08 -5.14 -0.86
C LEU A 175 24.08 -6.02 -1.63
N PHE A 176 24.33 -5.70 -2.90
CA PHE A 176 25.08 -6.55 -3.80
C PHE A 176 26.36 -5.87 -4.31
N ASP A 177 27.30 -6.66 -4.81
CA ASP A 177 28.46 -6.15 -5.52
C ASP A 177 28.06 -5.52 -6.86
N ASN A 178 28.94 -4.69 -7.42
CA ASN A 178 28.66 -3.93 -8.64
C ASN A 178 28.19 -4.81 -9.81
N ALA A 179 28.77 -6.01 -9.97
CA ALA A 179 28.39 -6.91 -11.06
C ALA A 179 26.97 -7.47 -10.86
N THR A 180 26.65 -7.96 -9.67
CA THR A 180 25.31 -8.50 -9.38
C THR A 180 24.25 -7.41 -9.38
N SER A 181 24.54 -6.23 -8.80
CA SER A 181 23.63 -5.07 -8.82
C SER A 181 23.28 -4.69 -10.27
N LYS A 182 24.30 -4.53 -11.13
CA LYS A 182 24.11 -4.21 -12.55
C LYS A 182 23.24 -5.26 -13.25
N ASN A 183 23.54 -6.55 -13.06
CA ASN A 183 22.77 -7.63 -13.69
C ASN A 183 21.29 -7.62 -13.29
N ARG A 184 20.98 -7.35 -12.02
CA ARG A 184 19.59 -7.26 -11.55
C ARG A 184 18.87 -6.03 -12.12
N LYS A 185 19.54 -4.88 -12.21
CA LYS A 185 18.98 -3.67 -12.84
C LYS A 185 18.65 -3.88 -14.32
N GLU A 186 19.55 -4.53 -15.06
CA GLU A 186 19.32 -4.90 -16.46
C GLU A 186 18.18 -5.93 -16.61
N MET A 187 18.03 -6.85 -15.66
CA MET A 187 16.89 -7.76 -15.63
C MET A 187 15.56 -7.00 -15.45
N MET A 188 15.50 -6.04 -14.53
CA MET A 188 14.31 -5.19 -14.38
C MET A 188 13.99 -4.42 -15.67
N LYS A 189 15.02 -3.90 -16.35
CA LYS A 189 14.86 -3.21 -17.64
C LYS A 189 14.33 -4.15 -18.72
N THR A 190 14.83 -5.37 -18.76
CA THR A 190 14.35 -6.41 -19.68
C THR A 190 12.87 -6.73 -19.43
N ILE A 191 12.47 -6.87 -18.16
CA ILE A 191 11.06 -7.07 -17.80
C ILE A 191 10.22 -5.87 -18.26
N ALA A 192 10.67 -4.64 -18.03
CA ALA A 192 9.93 -3.45 -18.49
C ALA A 192 9.70 -3.45 -20.01
N HIS A 193 10.70 -3.83 -20.80
CA HIS A 193 10.54 -3.98 -22.25
C HIS A 193 9.58 -5.12 -22.64
N LEU A 194 9.60 -6.25 -21.92
CA LEU A 194 8.69 -7.38 -22.20
C LEU A 194 7.22 -7.05 -21.96
N TYR A 195 6.92 -6.09 -21.09
CA TYR A 195 5.56 -5.67 -20.74
C TYR A 195 5.21 -4.28 -21.31
N ASP A 196 5.95 -3.78 -22.30
CA ASP A 196 5.75 -2.47 -22.95
C ASP A 196 5.69 -1.27 -21.99
N LEU A 197 6.49 -1.32 -20.91
CA LEU A 197 6.57 -0.27 -19.88
C LEU A 197 7.61 0.81 -20.23
N GLU A 198 7.56 1.32 -21.46
CA GLU A 198 8.54 2.30 -21.98
C GLU A 198 8.47 3.68 -21.31
N HIS A 199 7.42 3.93 -20.55
CA HIS A 199 7.23 5.16 -19.79
C HIS A 199 8.11 5.25 -18.54
N ILE A 200 8.81 4.18 -18.15
CA ILE A 200 9.75 4.20 -17.03
C ILE A 200 11.04 4.88 -17.48
N ASP A 201 11.36 6.02 -16.86
CA ASP A 201 12.57 6.78 -17.14
C ASP A 201 13.83 5.92 -16.95
N ALA A 202 14.73 5.93 -17.94
CA ALA A 202 16.02 5.25 -17.89
C ALA A 202 16.84 5.67 -16.65
N ALA A 203 16.68 6.91 -16.16
CA ALA A 203 17.33 7.39 -14.95
C ALA A 203 16.92 6.60 -13.68
N ALA A 204 15.71 6.03 -13.65
CA ALA A 204 15.24 5.24 -12.51
C ALA A 204 16.09 3.99 -12.28
N TYR A 205 16.66 3.40 -13.34
CA TYR A 205 17.43 2.17 -13.24
C TYR A 205 18.83 2.38 -12.63
N ARG A 206 19.37 3.61 -12.66
CA ARG A 206 20.70 3.94 -12.13
C ARG A 206 21.80 3.00 -12.66
N ILE A 207 21.78 2.75 -13.96
CA ILE A 207 22.74 1.93 -14.71
C ILE A 207 23.85 2.83 -15.28
#